data_AF-A0A821PI02-F1
#
_entry.id   AF-A0A821PI02-F1
#
_cell.length_a   1.000
_cell.length_b   1.000
_cell.length_c   1.000
_cell.angle_alpha   90.00
_cell.angle_beta   90.00
_cell.angle_gamma   90.00
#
_symmetry.space_group_name_H-M   'P 1'
#
loop_
_entity.id
_entity.type
_entity.pdbx_description
1 polymer ?
#
loop_
_entity_poly.entity_id
_entity_poly.type
_entity_poly.pdbx_seq_one_letter_code
_entity_poly.pdbx_strand_id
1 'polypeptide(L)' 'LDKNNDRKITVEDVQIMLAEMGLGFLSKYVAKALFDMVDSNHDGQLQFRDFIALMGIITKLVAAIGSK' A
#
# COMPACT_ATOMS: atom_id res chain seq x y z
N LEU A 1 10.30 -4.42 3.35
CA LEU A 1 9.15 -3.55 3.62
C LEU A 1 9.41 -2.98 5.00
N ASP A 2 9.70 -1.68 5.08
CA ASP A 2 10.66 -1.04 6.03
C ASP A 2 12.13 -1.33 5.66
N LYS A 3 12.63 -0.69 4.59
CA LYS A 3 14.00 -0.91 4.09
C LYS A 3 15.07 -0.20 4.93
N ASN A 4 14.70 0.81 5.69
CA ASN A 4 15.59 1.60 6.55
C ASN A 4 15.43 1.27 8.05
N ASN A 5 14.56 0.33 8.41
CA ASN A 5 14.28 -0.12 9.78
C ASN A 5 13.81 1.02 10.70
N ASP A 6 13.19 2.06 10.12
CA ASP A 6 12.69 3.20 10.88
C ASP A 6 11.29 2.96 11.47
N ARG A 7 10.73 1.76 11.23
CA ARG A 7 9.38 1.33 11.60
C ARG A 7 8.28 2.09 10.89
N LYS A 8 8.58 2.73 9.76
CA LYS A 8 7.63 3.50 8.96
C LYS A 8 7.45 2.85 7.60
N ILE A 9 6.25 3.02 7.06
CA ILE A 9 5.94 2.65 5.68
C ILE A 9 5.51 3.92 4.97
N THR A 10 6.30 4.30 3.97
CA THR A 10 6.09 5.50 3.15
C THR A 10 5.24 5.18 1.92
N VAL A 11 4.77 6.21 1.21
CA VAL A 11 4.07 6.06 -0.09
C VAL A 11 4.97 5.34 -1.10
N GLU A 12 6.27 5.64 -1.07
CA GLU A 12 7.27 5.03 -1.93
C GLU A 12 7.41 3.52 -1.65
N ASP A 13 7.39 3.11 -0.38
CA ASP A 13 7.41 1.68 -0.01
C ASP A 13 6.17 0.94 -0.52
N VAL A 14 4.99 1.59 -0.46
CA VAL A 14 3.75 1.04 -1.02
C VAL A 14 3.84 0.90 -2.54
N GLN A 15 4.41 1.88 -3.24
CA GLN A 15 4.60 1.81 -4.70
C GLN A 15 5.53 0.67 -5.10
N ILE A 16 6.66 0.50 -4.40
CA ILE A 16 7.61 -0.58 -4.65
C ILE A 16 6.96 -1.94 -4.41
N MET A 17 6.23 -2.09 -3.31
CA MET A 17 5.50 -3.31 -3.00
C MET A 17 4.47 -3.65 -4.08
N LEU A 18 3.65 -2.68 -4.51
CA LEU A 18 2.67 -2.91 -5.58
C LEU A 18 3.35 -3.35 -6.88
N ALA A 19 4.51 -2.77 -7.21
CA ALA A 19 5.29 -3.20 -8.37
C ALA A 19 5.81 -4.64 -8.22
N GLU A 20 6.35 -5.00 -7.06
CA GLU A 20 6.81 -6.37 -6.75
C GLU A 20 5.66 -7.41 -6.80
N MET A 21 4.43 -7.00 -6.50
CA MET A 21 3.21 -7.83 -6.61
C MET A 21 2.64 -7.93 -8.03
N GLY A 22 3.31 -7.36 -9.05
CA GLY A 22 2.81 -7.32 -10.43
C GLY A 22 1.70 -6.29 -10.66
N LEU A 23 1.39 -5.46 -9.66
CA LEU A 23 0.43 -4.36 -9.72
C LEU A 23 1.11 -3.02 -10.07
N GLY A 24 2.34 -3.04 -10.59
CA GLY A 24 3.07 -1.83 -11.00
C GLY A 24 2.40 -1.02 -12.10
N PHE A 25 1.36 -1.57 -12.75
CA PHE A 25 0.51 -0.85 -13.70
C PHE A 25 -0.48 0.11 -13.01
N LEU A 26 -0.71 -0.04 -11.70
CA LEU A 26 -1.52 0.92 -10.95
C LEU A 26 -0.79 2.27 -10.91
N SER A 27 -1.49 3.33 -11.28
CA SER A 27 -0.90 4.66 -11.36
C SER A 27 -0.47 5.16 -9.97
N LYS A 28 0.51 6.07 -9.94
CA LYS A 28 0.92 6.76 -8.71
C LYS A 28 -0.26 7.43 -7.98
N TYR A 29 -1.29 7.87 -8.72
CA TYR A 29 -2.51 8.42 -8.14
C TYR A 29 -3.33 7.39 -7.38
N VAL A 30 -3.41 6.15 -7.87
CA VAL A 30 -4.10 5.05 -7.17
C VAL A 30 -3.33 4.67 -5.91
N ALA A 31 -2.00 4.55 -6.00
CA ALA A 31 -1.17 4.26 -4.82
C ALA A 31 -1.32 5.35 -3.75
N LYS A 32 -1.33 6.64 -4.16
CA LYS A 32 -1.57 7.76 -3.25
C LYS A 32 -2.98 7.73 -2.64
N ALA A 33 -4.01 7.46 -3.44
CA ALA A 33 -5.38 7.37 -2.93
C ALA A 33 -5.57 6.23 -1.92
N LEU A 34 -4.95 5.07 -2.16
CA LEU A 34 -4.94 3.95 -1.22
C LEU A 34 -4.22 4.32 0.07
N PHE A 35 -3.08 5.00 -0.02
CA PHE A 35 -2.34 5.51 1.12
C PHE A 35 -3.19 6.50 1.94
N ASP A 36 -3.72 7.55 1.31
CA ASP A 36 -4.54 8.58 1.95
C ASP A 36 -5.79 7.98 2.63
N MET A 37 -6.32 6.87 2.10
CA MET A 37 -7.49 6.16 2.65
C MET A 37 -7.18 5.41 3.95
N VAL A 38 -5.96 4.89 4.10
CA VAL A 38 -5.58 4.07 5.27
C VAL A 38 -4.77 4.84 6.31
N ASP A 39 -4.16 5.98 5.95
CA ASP A 39 -3.47 6.89 6.88
C ASP A 39 -4.48 7.53 7.84
N SER A 40 -4.81 6.79 8.91
CA SER A 40 -5.93 7.10 9.80
C SER A 40 -5.69 8.30 10.72
N ASN A 41 -4.42 8.63 10.99
CA ASN A 41 -4.02 9.77 11.81
C ASN A 41 -3.49 10.95 10.97
N HIS A 42 -3.41 10.80 9.65
CA HIS A 42 -3.00 11.83 8.69
C HIS A 42 -1.62 12.42 8.99
N ASP A 43 -0.71 11.60 9.51
CA ASP A 43 0.66 12.03 9.81
C ASP A 43 1.63 11.77 8.64
N GLY A 44 1.11 11.26 7.52
CA GLY A 44 1.88 10.92 6.34
C GLY A 44 2.69 9.64 6.50
N GLN A 45 2.38 8.80 7.49
CA GLN A 45 3.05 7.53 7.77
C GLN A 45 2.01 6.44 8.07
N LEU A 46 2.22 5.25 7.52
CA LEU A 46 1.37 4.11 7.88
C LEU A 46 1.96 3.42 9.11
N GLN A 47 1.17 3.37 10.17
CA GLN A 47 1.47 2.51 11.31
C GLN A 47 1.03 1.08 11.01
N PHE A 48 1.37 0.15 11.90
CA PHE A 48 1.05 -1.26 11.71
C PHE A 48 -0.45 -1.51 11.45
N ARG A 49 -1.35 -0.75 12.09
CA ARG A 49 -2.80 -0.89 11.87
C ARG A 49 -3.21 -0.46 10.46
N ASP A 50 -2.69 0.67 9.99
CA ASP A 50 -2.97 1.21 8.65
C ASP A 50 -2.42 0.28 7.58
N PHE A 51 -1.27 -0.33 7.85
CA PHE A 51 -0.67 -1.35 6.99
C PHE A 51 -1.54 -2.59 6.84
N ILE A 52 -2.12 -3.11 7.94
CA ILE A 52 -3.03 -4.25 7.87
C ILE A 52 -4.28 -3.90 7.04
N ALA A 53 -4.81 -2.69 7.19
CA ALA A 53 -5.93 -2.22 6.37
C ALA A 53 -5.55 -2.17 4.88
N LEU A 54 -4.39 -1.61 4.55
CA LEU A 54 -3.86 -1.56 3.18
C LEU A 54 -3.72 -2.97 2.57
N MET A 55 -3.14 -3.91 3.32
CA MET A 55 -3.00 -5.31 2.89
C MET A 55 -4.33 -5.98 2.63
N GLY A 56 -5.35 -5.71 3.44
CA GLY A 56 -6.71 -6.22 3.23
C GLY A 56 -7.33 -5.70 1.92
N ILE A 57 -7.09 -4.43 1.57
CA ILE A 57 -7.56 -3.85 0.31
C ILE A 57 -6.81 -4.48 -0.86
N ILE A 58 -5.47 -4.52 -0.81
CA ILE A 58 -4.64 -5.09 -1.88
C ILE A 58 -4.98 -6.56 -2.12
N THR A 59 -5.18 -7.35 -1.07
CA THR A 59 -5.55 -8.78 -1.20
C THR A 59 -6.87 -8.96 -1.95
N LYS A 60 -7.89 -8.15 -1.63
CA LYS A 60 -9.16 -8.15 -2.37
C LYS A 60 -8.99 -7.72 -3.82
N LEU A 61 -8.13 -6.73 -4.06
CA LEU A 61 -7.85 -6.19 -5.38
C LEU A 61 -7.14 -7.23 -6.26
N VAL A 62 -6.12 -7.92 -5.74
CA VAL A 62 -5.43 -9.04 -6.40
C VAL A 62 -6.40 -10.19 -6.68
N ALA A 63 -7.25 -10.56 -5.72
CA ALA A 63 -8.24 -11.62 -5.93
C ALA A 63 -9.24 -11.27 -7.06
N ALA A 64 -9.65 -10.01 -7.16
CA ALA A 64 -10.52 -9.54 -8.23
C ALA A 64 -9.85 -9.55 -9.61
N ILE A 65 -8.54 -9.27 -9.68
CA ILE A 65 -7.78 -9.27 -10.94
C ILE A 65 -7.40 -10.69 -11.37
N GLY A 66 -7.05 -11.56 -10.41
CA GLY A 66 -6.62 -12.94 -10.66
C GLY A 66 -7.74 -13.96 -10.85
N SER A 67 -9.01 -13.59 -10.64
CA SER A 67 -10.18 -14.47 -10.87
C SER A 67 -10.60 -14.55 -12.35
N LYS A 68 -9.66 -14.42 -13.30
CA LYS A 68 -9.88 -14.59 -14.74
C LYS A 68 -9.03 -15.71 -15.31
#